data_AF-A0A2E5W6G6-F1
#
_entry.id   AF-A0A2E5W6G6-F1
#
_cell.length_a   1.000
_cell.length_b   1.000
_cell.length_c   1.000
_cell.angle_alpha   90.00
_cell.angle_beta   90.00
_cell.angle_gamma   90.00
#
_symmetry.space_group_name_H-M   'P 1'
#
loop_
_entity.id
_entity.type
_entity.pdbx_description
1 polymer ?
#
loop_
_entity_poly.entity_id
_entity_poly.type
_entity_poly.pdbx_seq_one_letter_code
_entity_poly.pdbx_strand_id
1 'polypeptide(L)'
;MLFKGFFILTLISNLIFSQDIDTTIQKSPKKAFIYSFIPSGGQIYNGKWLKAVIVIGLEVVSIQQWNRYRDAHNNWSDESPLTKHQYLEKRNKYAWWIWFVYMFGMLEAVVDAHLYPFENIMKADIQNSNQGGQEENE
;
A
#
# COMPACT_ATOMS: atom_id res chain seq x y z
N MET A 1 17.48 -16.26 -16.02
CA MET A 1 16.94 -15.02 -15.38
C MET A 1 15.65 -15.29 -14.59
N LEU A 2 14.80 -16.24 -15.01
CA LEU A 2 13.54 -16.62 -14.32
C LEU A 2 13.72 -17.19 -12.88
N PHE A 3 14.73 -18.01 -12.63
CA PHE A 3 14.98 -18.59 -11.29
C PHE A 3 15.38 -17.57 -10.22
N LYS A 4 16.06 -16.47 -10.60
CA LYS A 4 16.42 -15.39 -9.67
C LYS A 4 15.19 -14.59 -9.23
N GLY A 5 14.20 -14.43 -10.12
CA GLY A 5 12.93 -13.77 -9.80
C GLY A 5 12.08 -14.58 -8.81
N PHE A 6 12.06 -15.92 -8.96
CA PHE A 6 11.33 -16.80 -8.07
C PHE A 6 11.88 -16.78 -6.64
N PHE A 7 13.20 -16.74 -6.49
CA PHE A 7 13.86 -16.65 -5.18
C PHE A 7 13.59 -15.33 -4.45
N ILE A 8 13.56 -14.22 -5.20
CA ILE A 8 13.20 -12.90 -4.67
C ILE A 8 11.71 -12.89 -4.25
N LEU A 9 10.83 -13.51 -5.04
CA LEU A 9 9.40 -13.64 -4.73
C LEU A 9 9.15 -14.43 -3.43
N THR A 10 9.87 -15.53 -3.22
CA THR A 10 9.78 -16.33 -1.97
C THR A 10 10.39 -15.63 -0.76
N LEU A 11 11.37 -14.75 -0.95
CA LEU A 11 11.92 -13.96 0.16
C LEU A 11 10.93 -12.87 0.60
N ILE A 12 10.25 -12.24 -0.36
CA ILE A 12 9.22 -11.23 -0.10
C ILE A 12 7.97 -11.84 0.55
N SER A 13 7.60 -13.09 0.22
CA SER A 13 6.43 -13.73 0.84
C SER A 13 6.59 -13.94 2.35
N ASN A 14 7.78 -14.25 2.84
CA ASN A 14 8.03 -14.42 4.27
C ASN A 14 7.89 -13.11 5.07
N LEU A 15 8.20 -11.96 4.44
CA LEU A 15 7.98 -10.64 5.03
C LEU A 15 6.50 -10.26 5.11
N ILE A 16 5.64 -10.84 4.27
CA ILE A 16 4.19 -10.59 4.28
C ILE A 16 3.51 -11.28 5.47
N PHE A 17 3.97 -12.47 5.86
CA PHE A 17 3.33 -13.27 6.92
C PHE A 17 3.81 -12.94 8.35
N SER A 18 4.95 -12.29 8.51
CA SER A 18 5.54 -11.96 9.83
C SER A 18 5.33 -10.48 10.18
N GLN A 19 4.08 -10.06 10.38
CA GLN A 19 3.78 -8.78 11.01
C GLN A 19 2.84 -9.01 12.20
N ASP A 20 3.43 -9.36 13.35
CA ASP A 20 2.74 -9.28 14.62
C ASP A 20 2.58 -7.80 14.99
N ILE A 21 1.37 -7.30 14.85
CA ILE A 21 0.99 -5.95 15.23
C ILE A 21 0.74 -5.98 16.74
N ASP A 22 1.51 -5.23 17.52
CA ASP A 22 1.27 -5.05 18.96
C ASP A 22 -0.13 -4.44 19.17
N THR A 23 -1.07 -5.26 19.66
CA THR A 23 -2.52 -4.98 19.72
C THR A 23 -2.91 -4.10 20.91
N THR A 24 -1.97 -3.74 21.78
CA THR A 24 -2.26 -2.98 23.01
C THR A 24 -2.70 -1.53 22.78
N ILE A 25 -2.56 -0.98 21.56
CA ILE A 25 -3.05 0.37 21.22
C ILE A 25 -4.35 0.28 20.42
N GLN A 26 -5.47 0.68 21.02
CA GLN A 26 -6.74 0.87 20.28
C GLN A 26 -6.58 1.99 19.25
N LYS A 27 -6.50 1.63 17.96
CA LYS A 27 -6.42 2.60 16.87
C LYS A 27 -7.82 3.07 16.49
N SER A 28 -8.08 4.37 16.59
CA SER A 28 -9.38 4.92 16.22
C SER A 28 -9.50 5.14 14.69
N PRO A 29 -10.60 4.68 14.06
CA PRO A 29 -10.83 4.84 12.61
C PRO A 29 -10.84 6.30 12.15
N LYS A 30 -11.38 7.20 12.98
CA LYS A 30 -11.42 8.64 12.70
C LYS A 30 -10.03 9.26 12.60
N LYS A 31 -9.08 8.82 13.43
CA LYS A 31 -7.68 9.29 13.35
C LYS A 31 -6.99 8.73 12.12
N ALA A 32 -7.18 7.44 11.81
CA ALA A 32 -6.60 6.83 10.60
C ALA A 32 -7.03 7.54 9.30
N PHE A 33 -8.30 7.96 9.22
CA PHE A 33 -8.81 8.76 8.11
C PHE A 33 -8.17 10.15 8.02
N ILE A 34 -7.97 10.83 9.16
CA ILE A 34 -7.29 12.13 9.15
C ILE A 34 -5.83 11.96 8.72
N TYR A 35 -5.16 10.90 9.19
CA TYR A 35 -3.77 10.59 8.80
C TYR A 35 -3.63 10.10 7.35
N SER A 36 -4.69 9.59 6.72
CA SER A 36 -4.64 9.14 5.32
C SER A 36 -4.72 10.26 4.27
N PHE A 37 -4.96 11.51 4.70
CA PHE A 37 -4.75 12.68 3.84
C PHE A 37 -3.27 12.86 3.46
N ILE A 38 -2.36 12.39 4.31
CA ILE A 38 -0.96 12.24 3.93
C ILE A 38 -0.86 10.92 3.16
N PRO A 39 -0.25 10.91 1.95
CA PRO A 39 -0.12 9.70 1.16
C PRO A 39 0.46 8.56 1.99
N SER A 40 -0.26 7.44 2.05
CA SER A 40 0.05 6.26 2.87
C SER A 40 0.17 6.49 4.39
N GLY A 41 -0.12 7.68 4.92
CA GLY A 41 -0.04 8.01 6.34
C GLY A 41 -1.02 7.22 7.19
N GLY A 42 -2.21 6.92 6.66
CA GLY A 42 -3.18 6.05 7.31
C GLY A 42 -2.70 4.59 7.43
N GLN A 43 -1.95 4.09 6.44
CA GLN A 43 -1.36 2.74 6.48
C GLN A 43 -0.25 2.64 7.53
N ILE A 44 0.59 3.68 7.62
CA ILE A 44 1.62 3.79 8.68
C ILE A 44 0.96 3.86 10.06
N TYR A 45 -0.09 4.67 10.22
CA TYR A 45 -0.86 4.75 11.46
C TYR A 45 -1.45 3.40 11.84
N ASN A 46 -1.99 2.64 10.89
CA ASN A 46 -2.52 1.30 11.12
C ASN A 46 -1.43 0.25 11.40
N GLY A 47 -0.14 0.57 11.24
CA GLY A 47 0.98 -0.35 11.47
C GLY A 47 1.26 -1.28 10.29
N LYS A 48 0.62 -1.05 9.14
CA LYS A 48 0.75 -1.87 7.94
C LYS A 48 1.84 -1.32 7.03
N TRP A 49 3.08 -1.41 7.50
CA TRP A 49 4.25 -0.82 6.85
C TRP A 49 4.49 -1.33 5.42
N LEU A 50 4.23 -2.61 5.17
CA LEU A 50 4.44 -3.19 3.84
C LEU A 50 3.44 -2.61 2.83
N LYS A 51 2.15 -2.54 3.20
CA LYS A 51 1.13 -1.88 2.38
C LYS A 51 1.52 -0.44 2.09
N ALA A 52 1.98 0.29 3.11
CA ALA A 52 2.44 1.67 2.96
C ALA A 52 3.59 1.79 1.94
N VAL A 53 4.63 0.95 2.05
CA VAL A 53 5.78 0.96 1.12
C VAL A 53 5.33 0.68 -0.32
N ILE A 54 4.42 -0.28 -0.53
CA ILE A 54 3.91 -0.61 -1.86
C ILE A 54 3.15 0.57 -2.46
N VAL A 55 2.24 1.19 -1.70
CA VAL A 55 1.44 2.33 -2.16
C VAL A 55 2.35 3.53 -2.47
N ILE A 56 3.27 3.88 -1.56
CA ILE A 56 4.26 4.95 -1.80
C ILE A 56 5.08 4.65 -3.05
N GLY A 57 5.53 3.40 -3.23
CA GLY A 57 6.28 3.00 -4.42
C GLY A 57 5.50 3.24 -5.72
N LEU A 58 4.21 2.89 -5.74
CA LEU A 58 3.34 3.13 -6.89
C LEU A 58 3.09 4.63 -7.14
N GLU A 59 2.90 5.43 -6.08
CA GLU A 59 2.76 6.88 -6.19
C GLU A 59 4.02 7.51 -6.76
N VAL A 60 5.21 7.18 -6.22
CA VAL A 60 6.50 7.70 -6.67
C VAL A 60 6.75 7.37 -8.13
N VAL A 61 6.52 6.12 -8.55
CA VAL A 61 6.69 5.72 -9.96
C VAL A 61 5.72 6.48 -10.87
N SER A 62 4.47 6.66 -10.44
CA SER A 62 3.46 7.38 -11.22
C SER A 62 3.82 8.86 -11.38
N ILE A 63 4.30 9.51 -10.30
CA ILE A 63 4.76 10.90 -10.31
C ILE A 63 6.01 11.07 -11.18
N GLN A 64 7.00 10.18 -11.01
CA GLN A 64 8.22 10.22 -11.84
C GLN A 64 7.89 10.10 -13.32
N GLN A 65 6.97 9.19 -13.66
CA GLN A 65 6.61 8.95 -15.04
C GLN A 65 5.74 10.08 -15.61
N TRP A 66 4.88 10.69 -14.80
CA TRP A 66 4.16 11.92 -15.15
C TRP A 66 5.13 13.07 -15.44
N ASN A 67 6.09 13.33 -14.56
CA ASN A 67 7.13 14.36 -14.76
C ASN A 67 7.92 14.11 -16.04
N ARG A 68 8.40 12.88 -16.26
CA ARG A 68 9.14 12.51 -17.47
C ARG A 68 8.35 12.80 -18.75
N TYR A 69 7.06 12.46 -18.80
CA TYR A 69 6.24 12.74 -19.99
C TYR A 69 5.82 14.21 -20.12
N ARG A 70 5.67 14.93 -19.00
CA ARG A 70 5.47 16.38 -19.00
C ARG A 70 6.69 17.09 -19.58
N ASP A 71 7.88 16.72 -19.15
CA ASP A 71 9.12 17.37 -19.57
C ASP A 71 9.42 17.02 -21.04
N ALA A 72 9.18 15.77 -21.46
CA ALA A 72 9.27 15.37 -22.87
C ALA A 72 8.24 16.08 -23.77
N HIS A 73 7.05 16.37 -23.26
CA HIS A 73 6.05 17.17 -23.98
C HIS A 73 6.49 18.64 -24.14
N ASN A 74 7.07 19.22 -23.09
CA ASN A 74 7.48 20.63 -23.09
C ASN A 74 8.70 20.88 -23.96
N ASN A 75 9.64 19.93 -23.99
CA ASN A 75 10.87 19.99 -24.77
C ASN A 75 10.74 19.24 -26.11
N TRP A 76 9.52 19.10 -26.63
CA TRP A 76 9.26 18.33 -27.84
C TRP A 76 9.87 19.00 -29.08
N SER A 77 10.48 18.18 -29.94
CA SER A 77 11.02 18.56 -31.25
C SER A 77 10.61 17.51 -32.30
N ASP A 78 10.76 17.85 -33.59
CA ASP A 78 10.42 16.94 -34.69
C ASP A 78 11.29 15.65 -34.71
N GLU A 79 12.44 15.65 -34.02
CA GLU A 79 13.32 14.48 -33.85
C GLU A 79 12.89 13.53 -32.72
N SER A 80 11.87 13.92 -31.94
CA SER A 80 11.41 13.14 -30.79
C SER A 80 10.76 11.81 -31.23
N PRO A 81 10.95 10.70 -30.47
CA PRO A 81 10.48 9.37 -30.87
C PRO A 81 8.96 9.21 -30.83
N LEU A 82 8.24 10.13 -30.19
CA LEU A 82 6.79 10.14 -30.10
C LEU A 82 6.25 11.50 -30.53
N THR A 83 5.01 11.51 -31.02
CA THR A 83 4.33 12.76 -31.34
C THR A 83 4.01 13.54 -30.06
N LYS A 84 3.92 14.87 -30.19
CA LYS A 84 3.53 15.74 -29.07
C LYS A 84 2.22 15.31 -28.42
N HIS A 85 1.24 14.90 -29.22
CA HIS A 85 -0.04 14.39 -28.75
C HIS A 85 0.11 13.10 -27.91
N GLN A 86 0.97 12.16 -28.34
CA GLN A 86 1.20 10.93 -27.58
C GLN A 86 1.84 11.20 -26.20
N TYR A 87 2.71 12.21 -26.10
CA TYR A 87 3.25 12.63 -24.80
C TYR A 87 2.16 13.22 -23.88
N LEU A 88 1.21 13.99 -24.42
CA LEU A 88 0.06 14.48 -23.65
C LEU A 88 -0.83 13.36 -23.13
N GLU A 89 -1.16 12.38 -23.97
CA GLU A 89 -1.94 11.21 -23.57
C GLU A 89 -1.26 10.42 -22.47
N LYS A 90 0.04 10.14 -22.63
CA LYS A 90 0.82 9.42 -21.62
C LYS A 90 0.88 10.21 -20.32
N ARG A 91 1.15 11.52 -20.35
CA ARG A 91 1.11 12.36 -19.15
C ARG A 91 -0.27 12.30 -18.47
N ASN A 92 -1.36 12.45 -19.22
CA ASN A 92 -2.72 12.40 -18.66
C ASN A 92 -3.05 11.02 -18.08
N LYS A 93 -2.59 9.94 -18.71
CA LYS A 93 -2.69 8.58 -18.17
C LYS A 93 -2.02 8.48 -16.79
N TYR A 94 -0.82 9.01 -16.61
CA TYR A 94 -0.15 8.96 -15.30
C TYR A 94 -0.75 9.92 -14.27
N ALA A 95 -1.35 11.03 -14.69
CA ALA A 95 -2.15 11.87 -13.79
C ALA A 95 -3.33 11.09 -13.20
N TRP A 96 -4.01 10.28 -14.02
CA TRP A 96 -5.05 9.35 -13.55
C TRP A 96 -4.49 8.29 -12.59
N TRP A 97 -3.33 7.70 -12.90
CA TRP A 97 -2.70 6.74 -11.98
C TRP A 97 -2.40 7.34 -10.62
N ILE A 98 -1.86 8.57 -10.56
CA ILE A 98 -1.61 9.28 -9.30
C ILE A 98 -2.92 9.41 -8.51
N TRP A 99 -4.00 9.83 -9.17
CA TRP A 99 -5.31 10.00 -8.52
C TRP A 99 -5.87 8.68 -7.98
N PHE A 100 -5.85 7.62 -8.78
CA PHE A 100 -6.37 6.31 -8.38
C PHE A 100 -5.55 5.68 -7.25
N VAL A 101 -4.21 5.75 -7.33
CA VAL A 101 -3.34 5.18 -6.28
C VAL A 101 -3.52 5.92 -4.96
N TYR A 102 -3.60 7.25 -5.00
CA TYR A 102 -3.87 8.06 -3.81
C TYR A 102 -5.20 7.69 -3.15
N MET A 103 -6.28 7.67 -3.93
CA MET A 103 -7.61 7.28 -3.44
C MET A 103 -7.62 5.84 -2.91
N PHE A 104 -6.97 4.92 -3.61
CA PHE A 104 -6.89 3.51 -3.21
C PHE A 104 -6.16 3.35 -1.87
N GLY A 105 -5.00 4.00 -1.72
CA GLY A 105 -4.24 3.99 -0.46
C GLY A 105 -5.04 4.55 0.71
N MET A 106 -5.81 5.62 0.46
CA MET A 106 -6.72 6.21 1.45
C MET A 106 -7.84 5.23 1.84
N LEU A 107 -8.53 4.64 0.86
CA LEU A 107 -9.63 3.70 1.10
C LEU A 107 -9.17 2.46 1.87
N GLU A 108 -8.04 1.87 1.47
CA GLU A 108 -7.43 0.74 2.18
C GLU A 108 -7.16 1.09 3.65
N ALA A 109 -6.63 2.29 3.92
CA ALA A 109 -6.33 2.70 5.30
C ALA A 109 -7.60 2.86 6.14
N VAL A 110 -8.69 3.33 5.54
CA VAL A 110 -9.98 3.46 6.21
C VAL A 110 -10.58 2.10 6.52
N VAL A 111 -10.58 1.21 5.55
CA VAL A 111 -11.08 -0.16 5.70
C VAL A 111 -10.28 -0.89 6.78
N ASP A 112 -8.96 -0.81 6.73
CA ASP A 112 -8.05 -1.42 7.71
C ASP A 112 -8.31 -0.88 9.13
N ALA A 113 -8.58 0.42 9.28
CA ALA A 113 -8.89 1.00 10.58
C ALA A 113 -10.29 0.60 11.07
N HIS A 114 -11.27 0.43 10.17
CA HIS A 114 -12.61 -0.03 10.51
C HIS A 114 -12.64 -1.51 10.90
N LEU A 115 -11.75 -2.33 10.33
CA LEU A 115 -11.64 -3.76 10.64
C LEU A 115 -10.81 -4.07 11.89
N TYR A 116 -10.04 -3.10 12.40
CA TYR A 116 -9.20 -3.28 13.58
C TYR A 116 -9.91 -3.85 14.83
N PRO A 117 -11.13 -3.39 15.19
CA PRO A 117 -11.85 -3.95 16.33
C PRO A 117 -12.23 -5.43 16.13
N PHE A 118 -12.58 -5.83 14.91
CA PHE A 118 -12.96 -7.21 14.60
C PHE A 118 -11.76 -8.16 14.67
N GLU A 119 -10.61 -7.73 14.16
CA GLU A 119 -9.37 -8.51 14.23
C GLU A 119 -8.95 -8.77 15.68
N ASN A 120 -9.10 -7.77 16.56
CA ASN A 120 -8.78 -7.91 17.97
C ASN A 120 -9.67 -8.93 18.69
N ILE A 121 -10.98 -8.92 18.43
CA ILE A 121 -11.91 -9.88 19.05
C ILE A 121 -11.58 -11.30 18.58
N MET A 122 -11.36 -11.48 17.28
CA MET A 122 -11.02 -12.79 16.71
C MET A 122 -9.69 -13.34 17.24
N LYS A 123 -8.68 -12.48 17.40
CA LYS A 123 -7.40 -12.87 18.02
C LYS A 123 -7.57 -13.29 19.47
N ALA A 124 -8.37 -12.55 20.25
CA ALA A 124 -8.64 -12.88 21.64
C ALA A 124 -9.35 -14.24 21.78
N ASP A 125 -10.33 -14.52 20.91
CA ASP A 125 -11.04 -15.80 20.91
C ASP A 125 -10.13 -16.98 20.56
N ILE A 126 -9.22 -16.82 19.58
CA ILE A 126 -8.22 -17.85 19.21
C ILE A 126 -7.23 -18.09 20.36
N GLN A 127 -6.83 -17.05 21.09
CA GLN A 127 -5.93 -17.21 22.23
C GLN A 127 -6.60 -18.01 23.37
N ASN A 128 -7.85 -17.68 23.68
CA ASN A 128 -8.62 -18.36 24.72
C ASN A 128 -8.91 -19.83 24.36
N SER A 129 -9.20 -20.13 23.08
CA SER A 129 -9.43 -21.52 22.65
C SER A 129 -8.16 -22.37 22.69
N ASN A 130 -7.00 -21.82 22.33
CA ASN A 130 -5.72 -22.53 22.43
C ASN A 130 -5.30 -22.79 23.88
N GLN A 131 -5.62 -21.88 24.81
CA GLN A 131 -5.35 -22.08 26.24
C GLN A 131 -6.26 -23.15 26.86
N GLY A 132 -7.57 -23.15 26.54
CA GLY A 132 -8.50 -24.18 27.02
C GLY A 132 -8.16 -25.59 26.51
N GLY A 133 -7.63 -25.72 25.29
CA GLY A 133 -7.19 -27.01 24.74
C GLY A 133 -5.86 -27.54 25.32
N GLN A 134 -5.07 -26.69 26.00
CA GLN A 134 -3.85 -27.13 26.70
C GLN A 134 -4.13 -27.60 28.13
N GLU A 135 -5.13 -27.05 28.81
CA GLU A 135 -5.51 -27.48 30.17
C GLU A 135 -6.29 -28.82 30.20
N GLU A 136 -6.91 -29.25 29.10
CA GLU A 136 -7.61 -30.55 29.02
C GLU A 136 -6.69 -31.75 28.72
N ASN A 137 -5.40 -31.53 28.44
CA ASN A 137 -4.44 -32.59 28.04
C ASN A 137 -3.34 -32.88 29.10
N GLU A 138 -3.45 -32.36 30.31
CA GLU A 138 -2.63 -32.72 31.49
C GLU A 138 -3.44 -33.53 32.52
#